data_AF-A0A8H6BYE2-F1
#
_entry.id   AF-A0A8H6BYE2-F1
#
_cell.length_a   1.000
_cell.length_b   1.000
_cell.length_c   1.000
_cell.angle_alpha   90.00
_cell.angle_beta   90.00
_cell.angle_gamma   90.00
#
_symmetry.space_group_name_H-M   'P 1'
#
loop_
_entity.id
_entity.type
_entity.pdbx_description
1 polymer ?
#
loop_
_entity_poly.entity_id
_entity_poly.type
_entity_poly.pdbx_seq_one_letter_code
_entity_poly.pdbx_strand_id
1 'polypeptide(L)'
;MPQSGTGVSVEAVDDVFQTKMMDMLRQTGRDQMVVGWYHSHPGFGCWLSSVDVNTQQSFEQLNKRAVAVVIDPIQSVKGKVVIDAFRTIDTTTLMMGQEPRQSTSNVGHLNKPSIQALIHGLNRHYYSLNIDYHKTEYETNMLLNLHKKNWQSGLKLVDYNHKEVENLDNTEKMVSIAKLYNQRVQEEKS
;
A
#
# COMPACT_ATOMS: atom_id res chain seq x y z
N MET A 1 3.38 0.37 -17.60
CA MET A 1 2.36 0.38 -18.67
C MET A 1 1.86 1.80 -18.85
N PRO A 2 1.86 2.35 -20.07
CA PRO A 2 1.20 3.62 -20.34
C PRO A 2 -0.29 3.49 -20.08
N GLN A 3 -0.92 4.57 -19.60
CA GLN A 3 -2.37 4.61 -19.39
C GLN A 3 -3.08 5.00 -20.69
N SER A 4 -4.16 4.31 -21.01
CA SER A 4 -5.14 4.76 -22.02
C SER A 4 -6.25 5.52 -21.30
N GLY A 5 -6.53 6.75 -21.74
CA GLY A 5 -7.37 7.73 -21.03
C GLY A 5 -8.87 7.47 -20.99
N THR A 6 -9.32 6.22 -21.11
CA THR A 6 -10.73 5.84 -20.93
C THR A 6 -10.90 5.31 -19.51
N GLY A 7 -11.61 6.08 -18.69
CA GLY A 7 -11.68 5.87 -17.24
C GLY A 7 -11.92 4.43 -16.81
N VAL A 8 -11.10 3.97 -15.88
CA VAL A 8 -11.33 2.80 -15.02
C VAL A 8 -11.45 1.44 -15.76
N SER A 9 -11.04 1.35 -17.03
CA SER A 9 -10.86 0.06 -17.70
C SER A 9 -9.39 -0.37 -17.68
N VAL A 10 -9.09 -1.61 -17.29
CA VAL A 10 -7.75 -2.21 -17.38
C VAL A 10 -7.44 -2.63 -18.83
N GLU A 11 -7.94 -1.87 -19.80
CA GLU A 11 -7.76 -2.11 -21.25
C GLU A 11 -6.37 -1.68 -21.76
N ALA A 12 -5.42 -1.44 -20.85
CA ALA A 12 -4.10 -0.89 -21.17
C ALA A 12 -2.96 -1.92 -21.03
N VAL A 13 -3.24 -3.22 -21.24
CA VAL A 13 -2.16 -4.18 -21.49
C VAL A 13 -1.77 -4.06 -22.96
N ASP A 14 -0.77 -3.21 -23.23
CA ASP A 14 -0.12 -3.16 -24.53
C ASP A 14 0.89 -4.30 -24.62
N ASP A 15 0.50 -5.39 -25.28
CA ASP A 15 1.33 -6.59 -25.47
C ASP A 15 2.63 -6.27 -26.21
N VAL A 16 2.62 -5.28 -27.12
CA VAL A 16 3.81 -4.83 -27.85
C VAL A 16 4.78 -4.16 -26.89
N PHE A 17 4.26 -3.29 -26.02
CA PHE A 17 5.07 -2.66 -24.97
C PHE A 17 5.64 -3.71 -24.00
N GLN A 18 4.82 -4.66 -23.55
CA GLN A 18 5.26 -5.71 -22.62
C GLN A 18 6.39 -6.54 -23.22
N THR A 19 6.23 -7.02 -24.45
CA THR A 19 7.22 -7.85 -25.14
C THR A 19 8.54 -7.09 -25.28
N LYS A 20 8.49 -5.86 -25.77
CA LYS A 20 9.68 -5.00 -25.93
C LYS A 20 10.39 -4.73 -24.61
N MET A 21 9.64 -4.51 -23.52
CA MET A 21 10.21 -4.29 -22.19
C MET A 21 10.89 -5.55 -21.65
N MET A 22 10.30 -6.73 -21.86
CA MET A 22 10.90 -8.00 -21.45
C MET A 22 12.20 -8.28 -22.21
N ASP A 23 12.25 -8.00 -23.51
CA ASP A 23 13.49 -8.11 -24.30
C ASP A 23 14.58 -7.18 -23.79
N MET A 24 14.24 -5.93 -23.42
CA MET A 24 15.20 -4.99 -22.83
C MET A 24 15.71 -5.47 -21.45
N LEU A 25 14.84 -5.99 -20.59
CA LEU A 25 15.24 -6.51 -19.28
C LEU A 25 16.21 -7.70 -19.42
N ARG A 26 15.96 -8.58 -20.38
CA ARG A 26 16.83 -9.71 -20.70
C ARG A 26 18.25 -9.27 -21.08
N GLN A 27 18.38 -8.21 -21.87
CA GLN A 27 19.69 -7.65 -22.25
C GLN A 27 20.48 -7.10 -21.05
N THR A 28 19.79 -6.63 -20.00
CA THR A 28 20.43 -6.15 -18.75
C THR A 28 20.71 -7.26 -17.74
N GLY A 29 20.48 -8.53 -18.09
CA GLY A 29 20.65 -9.67 -17.19
C GLY A 29 19.48 -9.87 -16.19
N ARG A 30 18.32 -9.28 -16.47
CA ARG A 30 17.10 -9.36 -15.62
C ARG A 30 16.00 -10.17 -16.31
N ASP A 31 16.35 -11.37 -16.76
CA ASP A 31 15.40 -12.29 -17.41
C ASP A 31 14.49 -12.95 -16.36
N GLN A 32 13.35 -12.30 -16.06
CA GLN A 32 12.38 -12.74 -15.07
C GLN A 32 10.99 -12.89 -15.71
N MET A 33 10.26 -13.91 -15.28
CA MET A 33 8.91 -14.18 -15.78
C MET A 33 7.86 -13.30 -15.07
N VAL A 34 6.79 -12.98 -15.78
CA VAL A 34 5.63 -12.29 -15.20
C VAL A 34 4.89 -13.23 -14.25
N VAL A 35 4.73 -12.82 -12.99
CA VAL A 35 4.07 -13.62 -11.92
C VAL A 35 2.70 -13.08 -11.51
N GLY A 36 2.26 -11.99 -12.09
CA GLY A 36 1.02 -11.31 -11.73
C GLY A 36 1.00 -9.87 -12.22
N TRP A 37 0.06 -9.10 -11.68
CA TRP A 37 -0.11 -7.68 -11.99
C TRP A 37 -0.58 -6.93 -10.75
N TYR A 38 -0.46 -5.61 -10.77
CA TYR A 38 -0.92 -4.75 -9.70
C TYR A 38 -1.60 -3.52 -10.24
N HIS A 39 -2.52 -2.95 -9.46
CA HIS A 39 -3.16 -1.67 -9.75
C HIS A 39 -3.51 -0.96 -8.45
N SER A 40 -3.92 0.31 -8.56
CA SER A 40 -4.23 1.14 -7.40
C SER A 40 -5.71 1.47 -7.33
N HIS A 41 -6.29 1.40 -6.14
CA HIS A 41 -7.63 1.90 -5.82
C HIS A 41 -7.49 3.11 -4.89
N PRO A 42 -7.48 4.35 -5.40
CA PRO A 42 -7.23 5.51 -4.56
C PRO A 42 -8.46 5.83 -3.70
N GLY A 43 -8.38 5.59 -2.39
CA GLY A 43 -9.40 5.97 -1.42
C GLY A 43 -10.57 5.00 -1.25
N PHE A 44 -10.63 3.90 -2.01
CA PHE A 44 -11.72 2.92 -1.98
C PHE A 44 -11.39 1.66 -1.17
N GLY A 45 -10.17 1.53 -0.65
CA GLY A 45 -9.67 0.29 -0.06
C GLY A 45 -9.34 -0.79 -1.09
N CYS A 46 -8.95 -1.97 -0.61
CA CYS A 46 -8.51 -3.08 -1.47
C CYS A 46 -9.64 -4.08 -1.74
N TRP A 47 -10.11 -4.13 -2.99
CA TRP A 47 -11.06 -5.13 -3.51
C TRP A 47 -10.90 -5.23 -5.04
N LEU A 48 -11.57 -6.17 -5.69
CA LEU A 48 -11.56 -6.29 -7.15
C LEU A 48 -12.95 -5.95 -7.72
N SER A 49 -12.98 -5.05 -8.69
CA SER A 49 -14.19 -4.78 -9.49
C SER A 49 -14.46 -5.90 -10.49
N SER A 50 -15.63 -5.88 -11.14
CA SER A 50 -15.94 -6.82 -12.22
C SER A 50 -14.93 -6.76 -13.37
N VAL A 51 -14.41 -5.57 -13.68
CA VAL A 51 -13.38 -5.36 -14.70
C VAL A 51 -12.04 -5.96 -14.25
N ASP A 52 -11.68 -5.78 -12.97
CA ASP A 52 -10.46 -6.34 -12.41
C ASP A 52 -10.50 -7.87 -12.37
N VAL A 53 -11.65 -8.45 -12.02
CA VAL A 53 -11.87 -9.90 -12.03
C VAL A 53 -11.71 -10.48 -13.43
N ASN A 54 -12.31 -9.84 -14.46
CA ASN A 54 -12.15 -10.28 -15.85
C ASN A 54 -10.69 -10.21 -16.30
N THR A 55 -9.98 -9.14 -15.93
CA THR A 55 -8.56 -8.99 -16.25
C THR A 55 -7.70 -10.05 -15.57
N GLN A 56 -7.94 -10.30 -14.29
CA GLN A 56 -7.26 -11.36 -13.54
C GLN A 56 -7.51 -12.74 -14.15
N GLN A 57 -8.72 -13.04 -14.60
CA GLN A 57 -9.01 -14.30 -15.29
C GLN A 57 -8.19 -14.47 -16.57
N SER A 58 -8.03 -13.42 -17.37
CA SER A 58 -7.16 -13.44 -18.55
C SER A 58 -5.69 -13.72 -18.19
N PHE A 59 -5.18 -13.11 -17.13
CA PHE A 59 -3.82 -13.40 -16.63
C PHE A 59 -3.68 -14.82 -16.08
N GLU A 60 -4.70 -15.36 -15.41
CA GLU A 60 -4.70 -16.73 -14.89
C GLU A 60 -4.76 -17.79 -15.99
N GLN A 61 -5.32 -17.48 -17.17
CA GLN A 61 -5.26 -18.38 -18.33
C GLN A 61 -3.84 -18.56 -18.85
N LEU A 62 -3.05 -17.49 -18.88
CA LEU A 62 -1.64 -17.55 -19.29
C LEU A 62 -0.78 -18.16 -18.18
N ASN A 63 -0.95 -17.67 -16.95
CA ASN A 63 -0.20 -18.07 -15.77
C ASN A 63 -1.17 -18.48 -14.66
N LYS A 64 -1.40 -19.78 -14.49
CA LYS A 64 -2.38 -20.32 -13.51
C LYS A 64 -2.25 -19.75 -12.10
N ARG A 65 -1.05 -19.33 -11.68
CA ARG A 65 -0.77 -18.80 -10.34
C ARG A 65 -0.55 -17.27 -10.32
N ALA A 66 -1.02 -16.55 -11.33
CA ALA A 66 -0.98 -15.09 -11.34
C ALA A 66 -1.69 -14.50 -10.12
N VAL A 67 -1.10 -13.47 -9.51
CA VAL A 67 -1.66 -12.75 -8.36
C VAL A 67 -2.01 -11.33 -8.78
N ALA A 68 -3.18 -10.84 -8.35
CA ALA A 68 -3.56 -9.44 -8.45
C ALA A 68 -3.24 -8.72 -7.14
N VAL A 69 -2.42 -7.68 -7.17
CA VAL A 69 -2.12 -6.85 -5.99
C VAL A 69 -2.84 -5.52 -6.09
N VAL A 70 -3.57 -5.14 -5.04
CA VAL A 70 -4.30 -3.86 -4.97
C VAL A 70 -3.68 -3.00 -3.89
N ILE A 71 -3.33 -1.76 -4.25
CA ILE A 71 -2.70 -0.79 -3.36
C ILE A 71 -3.62 0.43 -3.24
N ASP A 72 -3.94 0.85 -2.01
CA ASP A 72 -4.60 2.14 -1.77
C ASP A 72 -3.57 3.14 -1.23
N PRO A 73 -3.02 4.03 -2.08
CA PRO A 73 -2.01 5.00 -1.65
C PRO A 73 -2.59 6.13 -0.80
N ILE A 74 -3.91 6.37 -0.84
CA ILE A 74 -4.56 7.46 -0.10
C ILE A 74 -4.81 7.05 1.35
N GLN A 75 -5.29 5.82 1.56
CA GLN A 75 -5.50 5.30 2.91
C GLN A 75 -4.21 4.79 3.56
N SER A 76 -3.15 4.56 2.77
CA SER A 76 -1.83 4.19 3.28
C SER A 76 -1.18 5.34 4.05
N VAL A 77 -0.84 5.10 5.31
CA VAL A 77 -0.19 6.07 6.20
C VAL A 77 1.09 5.49 6.80
N LYS A 78 1.95 6.33 7.38
CA LYS A 78 3.16 5.87 8.07
C LYS A 78 2.80 4.85 9.15
N GLY A 79 3.30 3.62 9.01
CA GLY A 79 3.04 2.51 9.93
C GLY A 79 1.90 1.56 9.51
N LYS A 80 1.08 1.92 8.50
CA LYS A 80 0.07 1.02 7.92
C LYS A 80 -0.03 1.23 6.42
N VAL A 81 0.53 0.30 5.67
CA VAL A 81 0.37 0.24 4.21
C VAL A 81 -0.90 -0.55 3.91
N VAL A 82 -1.81 0.05 3.15
CA VAL A 82 -3.06 -0.58 2.72
C VAL A 82 -2.78 -1.27 1.39
N ILE A 83 -2.47 -2.56 1.49
CA ILE A 83 -2.13 -3.44 0.39
C ILE A 83 -2.70 -4.82 0.68
N ASP A 84 -3.39 -5.40 -0.31
CA ASP A 84 -3.87 -6.77 -0.26
C ASP A 84 -3.63 -7.45 -1.62
N ALA A 85 -3.51 -8.77 -1.57
CA ALA A 85 -3.32 -9.62 -2.74
C ALA A 85 -4.55 -10.51 -2.90
N PHE A 86 -4.99 -10.69 -4.14
CA PHE A 86 -6.19 -11.44 -4.48
C PHE A 86 -5.91 -12.43 -5.61
N ARG A 87 -6.72 -13.48 -5.65
CA ARG A 87 -6.78 -14.44 -6.75
C ARG A 87 -8.21 -14.88 -6.98
N THR A 88 -8.56 -15.15 -8.24
CA THR A 88 -9.93 -15.53 -8.59
C THR A 88 -10.26 -16.96 -8.17
N ILE A 89 -11.55 -17.20 -7.93
CA ILE A 89 -12.11 -18.51 -7.67
C ILE A 89 -12.72 -19.01 -8.97
N ASP A 90 -12.34 -20.21 -9.38
CA ASP A 90 -12.99 -20.88 -10.49
C ASP A 90 -14.42 -21.27 -10.09
N THR A 91 -15.40 -20.79 -10.88
CA THR A 91 -16.82 -21.04 -10.65
C THR A 91 -17.16 -22.51 -10.76
N THR A 92 -16.46 -23.27 -11.60
CA THR A 92 -16.69 -24.71 -11.74
C THR A 92 -16.31 -25.46 -10.47
N THR A 93 -15.19 -25.08 -9.85
CA THR A 93 -14.71 -25.65 -8.58
C THR A 93 -15.69 -25.35 -7.43
N LEU A 94 -16.23 -24.13 -7.39
CA LEU A 94 -17.22 -23.74 -6.38
C LEU A 94 -18.54 -24.52 -6.54
N MET A 95 -19.01 -24.74 -7.76
CA MET A 95 -20.22 -25.54 -8.03
C MET A 95 -20.03 -27.02 -7.67
N MET A 96 -18.80 -27.54 -7.74
CA MET A 96 -18.46 -28.88 -7.28
C MET A 96 -18.31 -28.99 -5.74
N GLY A 97 -18.55 -27.90 -5.00
CA GLY A 97 -18.42 -27.87 -3.54
C GLY A 97 -16.98 -28.06 -3.05
N GLN A 98 -16.00 -27.97 -3.93
CA GLN A 98 -14.59 -28.04 -3.57
C GLN A 98 -14.13 -26.68 -3.07
N GLU A 99 -13.41 -26.67 -1.95
CA GLU A 99 -12.84 -25.43 -1.44
C GLU A 99 -11.73 -24.97 -2.41
N PRO A 100 -11.88 -23.80 -3.05
CA PRO A 100 -10.92 -23.35 -4.07
C PRO A 100 -9.58 -22.93 -3.47
N ARG A 101 -9.53 -22.79 -2.15
CA ARG A 101 -8.31 -22.51 -1.40
C ARG A 101 -7.58 -23.81 -1.16
N GLN A 102 -6.29 -23.84 -1.48
CA GLN A 102 -5.42 -24.81 -0.84
C GLN A 102 -5.38 -24.44 0.64
N SER A 103 -5.88 -25.33 1.50
CA SER A 103 -5.82 -25.20 2.97
C SER A 103 -4.37 -25.36 3.45
N THR A 104 -3.47 -24.50 2.98
CA THR A 104 -2.18 -24.33 3.62
C THR A 104 -2.43 -23.70 4.99
N SER A 105 -1.61 -24.02 5.98
CA SER A 105 -1.77 -23.72 7.42
C SER A 105 -1.75 -22.21 7.79
N ASN A 106 -2.07 -21.32 6.86
CA ASN A 106 -2.01 -19.86 6.99
C ASN A 106 -3.35 -19.23 7.45
N VAL A 107 -4.39 -20.03 7.67
CA VAL A 107 -5.76 -19.57 8.01
C VAL A 107 -5.79 -18.62 9.23
N GLY A 108 -4.83 -18.73 10.15
CA GLY A 108 -4.73 -17.88 11.34
C GLY A 108 -4.19 -16.46 11.14
N HIS A 109 -3.61 -16.14 9.98
CA HIS A 109 -2.96 -14.83 9.70
C HIS A 109 -3.69 -14.00 8.65
N LEU A 110 -4.88 -14.41 8.21
CA LEU A 110 -5.69 -13.60 7.29
C LEU A 110 -6.26 -12.39 8.03
N ASN A 111 -5.91 -11.19 7.56
CA ASN A 111 -6.49 -9.95 8.07
C ASN A 111 -8.01 -9.98 7.89
N LYS A 112 -8.73 -9.45 8.87
CA LYS A 112 -10.19 -9.34 8.78
C LYS A 112 -10.55 -8.50 7.55
N PRO A 113 -11.33 -9.04 6.60
CA PRO A 113 -11.64 -8.31 5.39
C PRO A 113 -12.53 -7.10 5.68
N SER A 114 -12.37 -6.05 4.87
CA SER A 114 -13.28 -4.90 4.90
C SER A 114 -14.69 -5.34 4.51
N ILE A 115 -15.71 -4.72 5.13
CA ILE A 115 -17.13 -4.92 4.76
C ILE A 115 -17.34 -4.62 3.28
N GLN A 116 -16.67 -3.58 2.76
CA GLN A 116 -16.74 -3.21 1.35
C GLN A 116 -16.21 -4.33 0.44
N ALA A 117 -15.08 -4.95 0.80
CA ALA A 117 -14.53 -6.07 0.03
C ALA A 117 -15.47 -7.29 0.03
N LEU A 118 -16.14 -7.55 1.15
CA LEU A 118 -17.14 -8.63 1.24
C LEU A 118 -18.35 -8.36 0.33
N ILE A 119 -18.84 -7.13 0.28
CA ILE A 119 -19.93 -6.71 -0.63
C ILE A 119 -19.50 -6.86 -2.09
N HIS A 120 -18.25 -6.54 -2.41
CA HIS A 120 -17.69 -6.68 -3.77
C HIS A 120 -17.23 -8.09 -4.13
N GLY A 121 -17.68 -9.12 -3.40
CA GLY A 121 -17.54 -10.52 -3.84
C GLY A 121 -16.31 -11.25 -3.32
N LEU A 122 -15.63 -10.74 -2.29
CA LEU A 122 -14.65 -11.53 -1.55
C LEU A 122 -15.29 -12.81 -0.98
N ASN A 123 -14.61 -13.94 -1.13
CA ASN A 123 -15.07 -15.31 -0.84
C ASN A 123 -16.11 -15.87 -1.83
N ARG A 124 -16.51 -15.13 -2.86
CA ARG A 124 -17.40 -15.61 -3.92
C ARG A 124 -16.73 -15.67 -5.28
N HIS A 125 -16.09 -14.58 -5.69
CA HIS A 125 -15.43 -14.45 -7.00
C HIS A 125 -13.91 -14.50 -6.88
N TYR A 126 -13.38 -14.12 -5.73
CA TYR A 126 -11.95 -14.12 -5.45
C TYR A 126 -11.72 -14.30 -3.95
N TYR A 127 -10.51 -14.66 -3.58
CA TYR A 127 -10.07 -14.77 -2.20
C TYR A 127 -8.83 -13.91 -1.96
N SER A 128 -8.65 -13.49 -0.70
CA SER A 128 -7.48 -12.73 -0.26
C SER A 128 -6.34 -13.68 0.13
N LEU A 129 -5.12 -13.26 -0.15
CA LEU A 129 -3.86 -13.90 0.19
C LEU A 129 -3.13 -13.05 1.24
N ASN A 130 -2.48 -13.71 2.20
CA ASN A 130 -1.60 -13.01 3.14
C ASN A 130 -0.33 -12.54 2.43
N ILE A 131 0.11 -11.33 2.76
CA ILE A 131 1.33 -10.73 2.23
C ILE A 131 2.36 -10.71 3.36
N ASP A 132 3.57 -11.15 3.05
CA ASP A 132 4.75 -10.96 3.90
C ASP A 132 5.78 -10.10 3.18
N TYR A 133 6.58 -9.40 3.98
CA TYR A 133 7.65 -8.54 3.48
C TYR A 133 8.99 -9.21 3.74
N HIS A 134 9.73 -9.46 2.67
CA HIS A 134 11.12 -9.88 2.76
C HIS A 134 12.04 -8.67 2.53
N LYS A 135 13.05 -8.52 3.37
CA LYS A 135 14.12 -7.52 3.23
C LYS A 135 15.44 -8.18 3.53
N THR A 136 16.43 -7.92 2.71
CA THR A 136 17.81 -8.35 2.97
C THR A 136 18.48 -7.41 3.97
N GLU A 137 19.58 -7.87 4.57
CA GLU A 137 20.38 -7.03 5.48
C GLU A 137 20.95 -5.79 4.75
N TYR A 138 21.37 -5.95 3.49
CA TYR A 138 21.88 -4.86 2.67
C TYR A 138 20.83 -3.78 2.42
N GLU A 139 19.60 -4.16 2.07
CA GLU A 139 18.49 -3.23 1.88
C GLU A 139 18.13 -2.54 3.19
N THR A 140 18.10 -3.29 4.30
CA THR A 140 17.79 -2.73 5.61
C THR A 140 18.83 -1.68 6.02
N ASN A 141 20.12 -2.00 5.88
CA ASN A 141 21.21 -1.08 6.18
C ASN A 141 21.17 0.16 5.27
N MET A 142 20.92 -0.02 3.97
CA MET A 142 20.80 1.08 3.01
C MET A 142 19.63 2.01 3.36
N LEU A 143 18.44 1.45 3.64
CA LEU A 143 17.25 2.23 3.99
C LEU A 143 17.41 2.97 5.31
N LEU A 144 18.07 2.37 6.30
CA LEU A 144 18.38 3.03 7.58
C LEU A 144 19.32 4.23 7.42
N ASN A 145 20.20 4.21 6.41
CA ASN A 145 21.11 5.32 6.15
C ASN A 145 20.40 6.55 5.56
N LEU A 146 19.32 6.36 4.78
CA LEU A 146 18.58 7.47 4.15
C LEU A 146 17.85 8.36 5.17
N HIS A 147 17.49 7.80 6.33
CA HIS A 147 16.82 8.56 7.40
C HIS A 147 17.78 9.21 8.41
N LYS A 148 19.09 9.09 8.21
CA LYS A 148 20.07 9.74 9.09
C LYS A 148 20.07 11.24 8.85
N LYS A 149 20.08 12.02 9.94
CA LYS A 149 20.28 13.47 9.85
C LYS A 149 21.63 13.75 9.20
N ASN A 150 21.69 14.81 8.41
CA ASN A 150 22.97 15.31 7.88
C ASN A 150 23.93 15.51 9.05
N TRP A 151 25.13 14.93 8.98
CA TRP A 151 26.15 15.00 10.04
C TRP A 151 26.45 16.46 10.44
N GLN A 152 26.45 17.37 9.46
CA GLN A 152 26.67 18.80 9.65
C GLN A 152 25.65 19.46 10.59
N SER A 153 24.42 18.92 10.68
CA SER A 153 23.37 19.47 11.54
C SER A 153 23.75 19.50 13.02
N GLY A 154 24.57 18.54 13.48
CA GLY A 154 25.06 18.50 14.87
C GLY A 154 26.23 19.45 15.13
N LEU A 155 26.90 19.91 14.08
CA LEU A 155 28.05 20.82 14.15
C LEU A 155 27.67 22.26 13.80
N LYS A 156 26.47 22.47 13.24
CA LYS A 156 25.94 23.78 12.94
C LYS A 156 25.35 24.37 14.21
N LEU A 157 26.05 25.35 14.77
CA LEU A 157 25.51 26.16 15.85
C LEU A 157 24.39 27.05 15.29
N VAL A 158 23.25 27.07 15.97
CA VAL A 158 22.16 28.00 15.66
C VAL A 158 22.58 29.39 16.12
N ASP A 159 22.22 30.43 15.35
CA ASP A 159 22.50 31.81 15.72
C ASP A 159 21.91 32.13 17.11
N TYR A 160 22.74 32.67 18.00
CA TYR A 160 22.35 33.00 19.37
C TYR A 160 21.26 34.06 19.41
N ASN A 161 21.33 35.06 18.53
CA ASN A 161 20.33 36.13 18.47
C ASN A 161 18.96 35.57 18.08
N HIS A 162 18.92 34.66 17.09
CA HIS A 162 17.68 33.99 16.70
C HIS A 162 17.12 33.16 17.85
N LYS A 163 17.98 32.44 18.57
CA LYS A 163 17.56 31.57 19.66
C LYS A 163 17.06 32.34 20.88
N GLU A 164 17.64 33.50 21.17
CA GLU A 164 17.16 34.39 22.24
C GLU A 164 15.77 34.94 21.94
N VAL A 165 15.55 35.44 20.71
CA VAL A 165 14.25 35.94 20.26
C VAL A 165 13.20 34.82 20.26
N GLU A 166 13.54 33.64 19.74
CA GLU A 166 12.64 32.48 19.70
C GLU A 166 12.25 32.02 21.11
N ASN A 167 13.20 31.99 22.06
CA ASN A 167 12.93 31.61 23.44
C ASN A 167 12.03 32.63 24.16
N LEU A 168 12.28 33.92 23.97
CA LEU A 168 11.47 34.99 24.56
C LEU A 168 10.02 34.91 24.05
N ASP A 169 9.84 34.85 22.72
CA ASP A 169 8.53 34.76 22.07
C ASP A 169 7.76 33.49 22.50
N ASN A 170 8.42 32.34 22.57
CA ASN A 170 7.80 31.10 23.06
C ASN A 170 7.36 31.20 24.53
N THR A 171 8.14 31.90 25.37
CA THR A 171 7.82 32.07 26.80
C THR A 171 6.65 33.03 27.00
N GLU A 172 6.60 34.14 26.26
CA GLU A 172 5.49 35.09 26.29
C GLU A 172 4.18 34.43 25.82
N LYS A 173 4.24 33.64 24.75
CA LYS A 173 3.12 32.81 24.28
C LYS A 173 2.66 31.81 25.35
N MET A 174 3.58 31.22 26.10
CA MET A 174 3.24 30.26 27.15
C MET A 174 2.50 30.92 28.33
N VAL A 175 2.85 32.16 28.68
CA VAL A 175 2.15 32.94 29.72
C VAL A 175 0.73 33.28 29.29
N SER A 176 0.51 33.65 28.01
CA SER A 176 -0.82 34.01 27.52
C SER A 176 -1.76 32.80 27.50
N ILE A 177 -1.31 31.64 27.02
CA ILE A 177 -2.10 30.40 27.05
C ILE A 177 -2.37 29.91 28.48
N ALA A 178 -1.45 30.10 29.42
CA ALA A 178 -1.65 29.70 30.81
C ALA A 178 -2.74 30.53 31.52
N LYS A 179 -2.84 31.83 31.19
CA LYS A 179 -3.93 32.68 31.70
C LYS A 179 -5.30 32.23 31.19
N LEU A 180 -5.39 31.96 29.88
CA LEU A 180 -6.62 31.43 29.26
C LEU A 180 -7.02 30.07 29.86
N TYR A 181 -6.05 29.19 30.10
CA TYR A 181 -6.28 27.91 30.75
C TYR A 181 -6.83 28.07 32.16
N ASN A 182 -6.22 28.92 32.99
CA ASN A 182 -6.69 29.17 34.36
C ASN A 182 -8.12 29.74 34.38
N GLN A 183 -8.44 30.67 33.48
CA GLN A 183 -9.79 31.20 33.34
C GLN A 183 -10.80 30.09 33.01
N ARG A 184 -10.49 29.24 32.03
CA ARG A 184 -11.34 28.11 31.65
C ARG A 184 -11.57 27.12 32.80
N VAL A 185 -10.54 26.81 33.59
CA VAL A 185 -10.66 25.92 34.76
C VAL A 185 -11.53 26.53 35.87
N GLN A 186 -11.51 27.86 36.03
CA GLN A 186 -12.38 28.55 36.99
C GLN A 186 -13.84 28.57 36.54
N GLU A 187 -14.08 28.74 35.24
CA GLU A 187 -15.41 28.65 34.63
C GLU A 187 -16.01 27.24 34.73
N GLU A 188 -15.22 26.16 34.57
CA GLU A 188 -15.68 24.77 34.74
C GLU A 188 -15.97 24.37 36.20
N LYS A 189 -15.40 25.08 37.18
CA LYS A 189 -15.59 24.82 38.62
C LYS A 189 -16.77 25.57 39.23
N SER A 190 -17.30 26.57 38.54
CA SER A 190 -18.43 27.40 38.97
C SER A 190 -19.74 26.81 38.48
#